data_AF-A0A2N2GAU5-F1
#
_entry.id   AF-A0A2N2GAU5-F1
#
_cell.length_a   1.000
_cell.length_b   1.000
_cell.length_c   1.000
_cell.angle_alpha   90.00
_cell.angle_beta   90.00
_cell.angle_gamma   90.00
#
_symmetry.space_group_name_H-M   'P 1'
#
loop_
_entity.id
_entity.type
_entity.pdbx_description
1 polymer ?
#
loop_
_entity_poly.entity_id
_entity_poly.type
_entity_poly.pdbx_seq_one_letter_code
_entity_poly.pdbx_strand_id
1 'polypeptide(L)'
;MTKKSNGRARFIVLPGAVIFLAALVICCSPHPGSGPGAGPGVSVPPVVLTGVFVDGPVGGINYSTSTIKGVTRADGAFEYRTGETVTFSIGALTLGCTKGKPRVTPLDIVPDATNTFDQRVVNICVVLQTLDQDGNADNGILINQQVASFVSRYGREINFNKPVHAFSFDAGFRNVMAELNNIDAFGTTPRAVKPPALARKHLEASLANLKIN
;
A
#
# COMPACT_ATOMS: atom_id res chain seq x y z
N MET A 1 -0.72 -29.77 57.62
CA MET A 1 -1.26 -30.71 56.62
C MET A 1 -0.51 -30.53 55.31
N THR A 2 0.28 -31.53 54.97
CA THR A 2 1.13 -31.67 53.79
C THR A 2 0.30 -32.16 52.59
N LYS A 3 0.53 -31.62 51.39
CA LYS A 3 0.41 -32.43 50.17
C LYS A 3 1.42 -31.99 49.10
N LYS A 4 2.33 -32.92 48.87
CA LYS A 4 3.45 -32.97 47.93
C LYS A 4 2.93 -33.32 46.54
N SER A 5 3.36 -32.60 45.50
CA SER A 5 3.14 -32.95 44.10
C SER A 5 4.50 -33.19 43.44
N ASN A 6 4.79 -34.47 43.17
CA ASN A 6 5.94 -34.95 42.43
C ASN A 6 5.58 -35.04 40.94
N GLY A 7 6.45 -34.56 40.05
CA GLY A 7 6.41 -34.86 38.61
C GLY A 7 7.82 -34.88 38.06
N ARG A 8 8.33 -36.08 37.75
CA ARG A 8 9.75 -36.40 37.53
C ARG A 8 10.24 -35.99 36.14
N ALA A 9 11.42 -35.39 36.12
CA ALA A 9 12.28 -35.28 34.94
C ALA A 9 12.69 -36.67 34.42
N ARG A 10 12.73 -36.81 33.08
CA ARG A 10 13.43 -37.91 32.41
C ARG A 10 14.29 -37.33 31.30
N PHE A 11 15.57 -37.16 31.64
CA PHE A 11 16.67 -36.97 30.73
C PHE A 11 16.86 -38.24 29.89
N ILE A 12 17.00 -38.07 28.58
CA ILE A 12 17.45 -39.12 27.66
C ILE A 12 18.87 -38.73 27.24
N VAL A 13 19.83 -39.58 27.61
CA VAL A 13 21.25 -39.55 27.19
C VAL A 13 21.57 -40.95 26.72
N LEU A 14 22.20 -41.10 25.55
CA LEU A 14 23.30 -42.05 25.22
C LEU A 14 23.47 -42.21 23.67
N PRO A 15 24.62 -42.72 23.18
CA PRO A 15 25.59 -41.93 22.41
C PRO A 15 25.85 -42.53 21.02
N GLY A 16 26.74 -41.93 20.24
CA GLY A 16 27.23 -42.58 19.03
C GLY A 16 28.21 -41.73 18.23
N ALA A 17 29.47 -41.71 18.68
CA ALA A 17 30.59 -41.28 17.84
C ALA A 17 30.88 -42.36 16.81
N VAL A 18 30.96 -42.00 15.52
CA VAL A 18 31.63 -42.82 14.51
C VAL A 18 32.49 -41.91 13.66
N ILE A 19 33.80 -42.06 13.87
CA ILE A 19 34.90 -41.56 13.05
C ILE A 19 34.94 -42.44 11.79
N PHE A 20 34.93 -41.84 10.59
CA PHE A 20 35.32 -42.56 9.38
C PHE A 20 36.44 -41.85 8.64
N LEU A 21 37.35 -42.71 8.21
CA LEU A 21 38.72 -42.53 7.80
C LEU A 21 38.81 -42.04 6.35
N ALA A 22 39.86 -41.28 6.06
CA ALA A 22 40.23 -40.85 4.73
C ALA A 22 40.51 -42.04 3.79
N ALA A 23 40.03 -41.94 2.54
CA ALA A 23 40.55 -42.71 1.41
C ALA A 23 40.77 -41.76 0.22
N LEU A 24 42.04 -41.59 -0.10
CA LEU A 24 42.57 -40.91 -1.26
C LEU A 24 42.28 -41.76 -2.51
N VAL A 25 41.50 -41.25 -3.46
CA VAL A 25 41.46 -41.80 -4.82
C VAL A 25 41.78 -40.68 -5.79
N ILE A 26 43.02 -40.70 -6.26
CA ILE A 26 43.48 -39.96 -7.43
C ILE A 26 42.92 -40.71 -8.65
N CYS A 27 41.91 -40.14 -9.30
CA CYS A 27 41.56 -40.54 -10.66
C CYS A 27 41.87 -39.38 -11.59
N CYS A 28 43.07 -39.41 -12.16
CA CYS A 28 43.45 -38.57 -13.29
C CYS A 28 42.92 -39.25 -14.55
N SER A 29 42.02 -38.59 -15.26
CA SER A 29 41.69 -38.90 -16.65
C SER A 29 41.36 -37.59 -17.36
N PRO A 30 42.21 -37.10 -18.29
CA PRO A 30 41.91 -35.92 -19.08
C PRO A 30 40.97 -36.29 -20.24
N HIS A 31 39.79 -35.69 -20.29
CA HIS A 31 38.91 -35.72 -21.45
C HIS A 31 38.74 -34.28 -22.00
N PRO A 32 39.13 -34.01 -23.26
CA PRO A 32 38.94 -32.70 -23.87
C PRO A 32 37.53 -32.65 -24.48
N GLY A 33 36.57 -32.17 -23.70
CA GLY A 33 35.20 -31.88 -24.15
C GLY A 33 34.90 -30.41 -23.94
N SER A 34 35.28 -29.57 -24.91
CA SER A 34 34.91 -28.16 -24.97
C SER A 34 33.41 -28.04 -25.27
N GLY A 35 32.60 -27.88 -24.22
CA GLY A 35 31.26 -27.31 -24.31
C GLY A 35 31.31 -25.83 -23.95
N PRO A 36 30.61 -24.93 -24.68
CA PRO A 36 30.56 -23.53 -24.29
C PRO A 36 29.84 -23.44 -22.94
N GLY A 37 30.55 -22.94 -21.94
CA GLY A 37 30.00 -22.67 -20.63
C GLY A 37 28.79 -21.76 -20.78
N ALA A 38 27.63 -22.27 -20.36
CA ALA A 38 26.51 -21.42 -19.99
C ALA A 38 27.04 -20.52 -18.87
N GLY A 39 27.40 -19.29 -19.21
CA GLY A 39 27.75 -18.28 -18.23
C GLY A 39 26.63 -18.17 -17.20
N PRO A 40 26.94 -17.80 -15.95
CA PRO A 40 25.88 -17.49 -14.99
C PRO A 40 25.02 -16.41 -15.63
N GLY A 41 23.77 -16.76 -15.95
CA GLY A 41 22.78 -15.81 -16.39
C GLY A 41 22.69 -14.75 -15.31
N VAL A 42 23.27 -13.58 -15.57
CA VAL A 42 23.18 -12.43 -14.69
C VAL A 42 21.70 -12.08 -14.68
N SER A 43 20.98 -12.56 -13.67
CA SER A 43 19.63 -12.11 -13.38
C SER A 43 19.77 -10.65 -12.96
N VAL A 44 19.66 -9.75 -13.94
CA VAL A 44 19.58 -8.32 -13.68
C VAL A 44 18.45 -8.15 -12.66
N PRO A 45 18.74 -7.68 -11.43
CA PRO A 45 17.70 -7.47 -10.45
C PRO A 45 16.67 -6.55 -11.10
N PRO A 46 15.37 -6.84 -10.98
CA PRO A 46 14.38 -6.06 -11.71
C PRO A 46 14.57 -4.57 -11.39
N VAL A 47 14.39 -3.70 -12.37
CA VAL A 47 14.60 -2.26 -12.14
C VAL A 47 13.43 -1.75 -11.31
N VAL A 48 13.74 -1.04 -10.22
CA VAL A 48 12.74 -0.31 -9.44
C VAL A 48 12.44 0.99 -10.17
N LEU A 49 11.17 1.23 -10.46
CA LEU A 49 10.66 2.43 -11.11
C LEU A 49 9.90 3.29 -10.10
N THR A 50 9.84 4.57 -10.38
CA THR A 50 9.07 5.54 -9.60
C THR A 50 7.84 5.97 -10.38
N GLY A 51 6.68 6.01 -9.72
CA GLY A 51 5.45 6.57 -10.24
C GLY A 51 4.91 7.61 -9.26
N VAL A 52 3.87 8.35 -9.67
CA VAL A 52 3.21 9.36 -8.83
C VAL A 52 1.72 9.06 -8.75
N PHE A 53 1.15 9.09 -7.55
CA PHE A 53 -0.31 9.03 -7.35
C PHE A 53 -0.91 10.44 -7.41
N VAL A 54 -1.91 10.64 -8.28
CA VAL A 54 -2.39 11.95 -8.71
C VAL A 54 -3.92 12.12 -8.58
N ASP A 55 -4.30 12.98 -7.65
CA ASP A 55 -5.53 13.79 -7.53
C ASP A 55 -5.05 15.12 -6.90
N GLY A 56 -4.15 15.81 -7.61
CA GLY A 56 -3.00 16.51 -7.00
C GLY A 56 -1.91 15.52 -6.54
N PRO A 57 -0.68 15.94 -6.22
CA PRO A 57 0.28 15.01 -5.59
C PRO A 57 -0.31 14.48 -4.28
N VAL A 58 -0.49 13.16 -4.15
CA VAL A 58 -1.10 12.55 -2.94
C VAL A 58 -0.04 11.85 -2.08
N GLY A 59 0.37 12.51 -1.01
CA GLY A 59 1.31 12.00 -0.02
C GLY A 59 0.65 11.33 1.19
N GLY A 60 1.38 10.40 1.81
CA GLY A 60 0.98 9.79 3.07
C GLY A 60 0.05 8.58 2.97
N ILE A 61 -0.24 8.08 1.77
CA ILE A 61 -0.99 6.83 1.58
C ILE A 61 -0.04 5.64 1.45
N ASN A 62 -0.44 4.49 1.98
CA ASN A 62 0.31 3.25 1.84
C ASN A 62 0.21 2.71 0.42
N TYR A 63 1.30 2.13 -0.08
CA TYR A 63 1.30 1.33 -1.30
C TYR A 63 1.98 -0.01 -1.06
N SER A 64 1.49 -1.06 -1.73
CA SER A 64 2.12 -2.37 -1.73
C SER A 64 2.03 -3.06 -3.08
N THR A 65 3.09 -3.75 -3.45
CA THR A 65 3.22 -4.63 -4.61
C THR A 65 3.64 -6.02 -4.12
N SER A 66 3.88 -6.94 -5.05
CA SER A 66 4.43 -8.26 -4.71
C SER A 66 5.81 -8.20 -4.05
N THR A 67 6.60 -7.14 -4.28
CA THR A 67 8.00 -7.06 -3.79
C THR A 67 8.32 -5.80 -2.98
N ILE A 68 7.54 -4.73 -3.11
CA ILE A 68 7.80 -3.41 -2.50
C ILE A 68 6.58 -2.97 -1.70
N LYS A 69 6.81 -2.37 -0.54
CA LYS A 69 5.80 -1.68 0.26
C LYS A 69 6.35 -0.35 0.78
N GLY A 70 5.50 0.65 0.91
CA GLY A 70 5.93 1.96 1.39
C GLY A 70 4.75 2.90 1.63
N VAL A 71 5.09 4.18 1.76
CA VAL A 71 4.14 5.30 1.88
C VAL A 71 4.50 6.32 0.81
N THR A 72 3.51 6.87 0.12
CA THR A 72 3.74 7.90 -0.89
C THR A 72 4.40 9.12 -0.26
N ARG A 73 5.41 9.67 -0.94
CA ARG A 73 6.07 10.91 -0.53
C ARG A 73 5.12 12.10 -0.73
N ALA A 74 5.46 13.28 -0.20
CA ALA A 74 4.61 14.47 -0.28
C ALA A 74 4.32 14.92 -1.72
N ASP A 75 5.19 14.60 -2.67
CA ASP A 75 5.00 14.80 -4.11
C ASP A 75 4.16 13.70 -4.79
N GLY A 76 3.63 12.76 -4.01
CA GLY A 76 2.86 11.60 -4.47
C GLY A 76 3.71 10.42 -4.96
N ALA A 77 5.04 10.49 -4.87
CA ALA A 77 5.91 9.46 -5.43
C ALA A 77 5.80 8.11 -4.68
N PHE A 78 5.71 7.02 -5.44
CA PHE A 78 5.77 5.63 -4.98
C PHE A 78 6.69 4.79 -5.87
N GLU A 79 7.10 3.63 -5.36
CA GLU A 79 8.02 2.72 -6.05
C GLU A 79 7.29 1.43 -6.48
N TYR A 80 7.61 0.94 -7.66
CA TYR A 80 7.03 -0.30 -8.23
C TYR A 80 8.02 -0.96 -9.21
N ARG A 81 7.77 -2.22 -9.57
CA ARG A 81 8.47 -2.87 -10.69
C ARG A 81 7.53 -3.10 -11.86
N THR A 82 8.10 -3.14 -13.07
CA THR A 82 7.32 -3.38 -14.30
C THR A 82 6.50 -4.66 -14.20
N GLY A 83 5.21 -4.57 -14.56
CA GLY A 83 4.29 -5.71 -14.57
C GLY A 83 3.61 -6.01 -13.22
N GLU A 84 4.12 -5.46 -12.12
CA GLU A 84 3.50 -5.61 -10.80
C GLU A 84 2.20 -4.83 -10.68
N THR A 85 1.29 -5.36 -9.87
CA THR A 85 0.09 -4.64 -9.44
C THR A 85 0.41 -3.91 -8.14
N VAL A 86 0.09 -2.61 -8.09
CA VAL A 86 0.23 -1.75 -6.92
C VAL A 86 -1.15 -1.58 -6.30
N THR A 87 -1.26 -1.86 -5.00
CA THR A 87 -2.46 -1.61 -4.19
C THR A 87 -2.21 -0.40 -3.31
N PHE A 88 -3.13 0.55 -3.31
CA PHE A 88 -3.08 1.75 -2.49
C PHE A 88 -4.08 1.67 -1.34
N SER A 89 -3.67 2.11 -0.15
CA SER A 89 -4.51 2.12 1.05
C SER A 89 -4.22 3.32 1.94
N ILE A 90 -5.19 3.72 2.77
CA ILE A 90 -4.97 4.65 3.88
C ILE A 90 -4.98 3.83 5.15
N GLY A 91 -3.80 3.49 5.65
CA GLY A 91 -3.68 2.51 6.71
C GLY A 91 -4.31 1.17 6.29
N ALA A 92 -5.30 0.67 7.04
CA ALA A 92 -6.00 -0.57 6.73
C ALA A 92 -7.12 -0.43 5.67
N LEU A 93 -7.51 0.79 5.27
CA LEU A 93 -8.56 1.01 4.28
C LEU A 93 -8.00 0.91 2.86
N THR A 94 -8.35 -0.14 2.11
CA THR A 94 -7.94 -0.27 0.71
C THR A 94 -8.73 0.70 -0.18
N LEU A 95 -8.02 1.49 -0.98
CA LEU A 95 -8.61 2.40 -1.97
C LEU A 95 -8.84 1.68 -3.31
N GLY A 96 -7.89 0.85 -3.71
CA GLY A 96 -7.94 0.14 -4.98
C GLY A 96 -6.56 -0.33 -5.44
N CYS A 97 -6.48 -0.87 -6.65
CA CYS A 97 -5.24 -1.37 -7.22
C CYS A 97 -5.18 -1.20 -8.74
N THR A 98 -3.97 -1.11 -9.28
CA THR A 98 -3.72 -0.99 -10.73
C THR A 98 -2.37 -1.60 -11.09
N LYS A 99 -2.11 -1.84 -12.37
CA LYS A 99 -0.74 -2.05 -12.84
C LYS A 99 0.10 -0.80 -12.56
N GLY A 100 1.31 -1.02 -12.04
CA GLY A 100 2.28 0.04 -11.80
C GLY A 100 2.61 0.78 -13.11
N LYS A 101 2.54 2.11 -13.05
CA LYS A 101 2.79 3.00 -14.18
C LYS A 101 3.27 4.38 -13.68
N PRO A 102 3.87 5.22 -14.54
CA PRO A 102 4.47 6.49 -14.10
C PRO A 102 3.49 7.46 -13.43
N ARG A 103 2.20 7.41 -13.80
CA ARG A 103 1.14 8.24 -13.22
C ARG A 103 -0.07 7.35 -12.93
N VAL A 104 -0.48 7.30 -11.68
CA VAL A 104 -1.66 6.56 -11.21
C VAL A 104 -2.64 7.57 -10.62
N THR A 105 -3.93 7.41 -10.88
CA THR A 105 -4.99 8.29 -10.39
C THR A 105 -6.08 7.48 -9.68
N PRO A 106 -6.99 8.11 -8.93
CA PRO A 106 -8.18 7.44 -8.41
C PRO A 106 -8.99 6.68 -9.49
N LEU A 107 -9.00 7.18 -10.73
CA LEU A 107 -9.66 6.49 -11.85
C LEU A 107 -8.99 5.16 -12.19
N ASP A 108 -7.67 5.09 -12.08
CA ASP A 108 -6.90 3.90 -12.47
C ASP A 108 -7.00 2.75 -11.48
N ILE A 109 -7.17 3.07 -10.19
CA ILE A 109 -7.20 2.07 -9.12
C ILE A 109 -8.58 1.43 -8.92
N VAL A 110 -9.60 1.95 -9.62
CA VAL A 110 -10.96 1.43 -9.58
C VAL A 110 -11.18 0.53 -10.80
N PRO A 111 -11.37 -0.79 -10.62
CA PRO A 111 -11.61 -1.71 -11.74
C PRO A 111 -12.83 -1.29 -12.56
N ASP A 112 -12.71 -1.35 -13.88
CA ASP A 112 -13.76 -1.07 -14.86
C ASP A 112 -14.30 0.38 -14.88
N ALA A 113 -13.71 1.29 -14.10
CA ALA A 113 -14.08 2.70 -14.17
C ALA A 113 -13.58 3.31 -15.49
N THR A 114 -14.50 3.91 -16.25
CA THR A 114 -14.20 4.49 -17.58
C THR A 114 -14.05 6.01 -17.55
N ASN A 115 -14.57 6.66 -16.50
CA ASN A 115 -14.56 8.11 -16.36
C ASN A 115 -14.69 8.55 -14.89
N THR A 116 -14.54 9.85 -14.65
CA THR A 116 -14.59 10.50 -13.33
C THR A 116 -15.98 10.50 -12.68
N PHE A 117 -17.04 10.05 -13.36
CA PHE A 117 -18.39 9.94 -12.82
C PHE A 117 -18.67 8.58 -12.17
N ASP A 118 -17.75 7.61 -12.26
CA ASP A 118 -17.86 6.37 -11.48
C ASP A 118 -17.96 6.71 -9.98
N GLN A 119 -19.00 6.21 -9.33
CA GLN A 119 -19.27 6.54 -7.94
C GLN A 119 -18.13 6.16 -6.99
N ARG A 120 -17.41 5.07 -7.28
CA ARG A 120 -16.28 4.60 -6.45
C ARG A 120 -15.11 5.58 -6.58
N VAL A 121 -14.83 6.05 -7.79
CA VAL A 121 -13.81 7.06 -8.06
C VAL A 121 -14.13 8.35 -7.30
N VAL A 122 -15.36 8.85 -7.42
CA VAL A 122 -15.80 10.06 -6.72
C VAL A 122 -15.69 9.90 -5.20
N ASN A 123 -16.12 8.77 -4.66
CA ASN A 123 -16.09 8.52 -3.21
C ASN A 123 -14.65 8.39 -2.68
N ILE A 124 -13.71 7.83 -3.46
CA ILE A 124 -12.28 7.82 -3.12
C ILE A 124 -11.74 9.26 -3.08
N CYS A 125 -12.04 10.09 -4.09
CA CYS A 125 -11.65 11.51 -4.08
C CYS A 125 -12.22 12.27 -2.88
N VAL A 126 -13.48 12.01 -2.52
CA VAL A 126 -14.09 12.60 -1.32
C VAL A 126 -13.30 12.24 -0.07
N VAL A 127 -12.90 10.98 0.12
CA VAL A 127 -12.08 10.58 1.26
C VAL A 127 -10.72 11.25 1.24
N LEU A 128 -9.98 11.16 0.12
CA LEU A 128 -8.64 11.74 0.00
C LEU A 128 -8.63 13.24 0.30
N GLN A 129 -9.52 14.00 -0.33
CA GLN A 129 -9.54 15.46 -0.19
C GLN A 129 -10.16 15.93 1.13
N THR A 130 -10.99 15.12 1.78
CA THR A 130 -11.50 15.44 3.12
C THR A 130 -10.42 15.22 4.19
N LEU A 131 -9.62 14.16 4.02
CA LEU A 131 -8.59 13.77 4.99
C LEU A 131 -7.25 14.47 4.76
N ASP A 132 -7.16 15.30 3.73
CA ASP A 132 -6.05 16.20 3.50
C ASP A 132 -5.76 17.06 4.74
N GLN A 133 -4.49 17.27 5.07
CA GLN A 133 -4.06 17.89 6.31
C GLN A 133 -4.56 19.34 6.44
N ASP A 134 -4.49 20.13 5.37
CA ASP A 134 -4.93 21.53 5.39
C ASP A 134 -6.31 21.73 4.74
N GLY A 135 -6.78 20.77 3.94
CA GLY A 135 -8.11 20.80 3.31
C GLY A 135 -8.12 21.51 1.96
N ASN A 136 -6.94 21.81 1.42
CA ASN A 136 -6.73 22.48 0.17
C ASN A 136 -6.01 21.58 -0.85
N ALA A 137 -6.78 20.67 -1.46
CA ALA A 137 -6.26 19.75 -2.48
C ALA A 137 -5.50 20.43 -3.64
N ASP A 138 -5.76 21.73 -3.93
CA ASP A 138 -5.09 22.48 -5.00
C ASP A 138 -3.56 22.62 -4.77
N ASN A 139 -3.08 22.51 -3.52
CA ASN A 139 -1.65 22.54 -3.19
C ASN A 139 -1.03 21.14 -3.00
N GLY A 140 -1.80 20.09 -3.27
CA GLY A 140 -1.47 18.70 -2.95
C GLY A 140 -2.40 18.13 -1.89
N ILE A 141 -2.33 16.82 -1.69
CA ILE A 141 -3.07 16.12 -0.65
C ILE A 141 -2.05 15.43 0.25
N LEU A 142 -2.05 15.76 1.53
CA LEU A 142 -1.18 15.10 2.51
C LEU A 142 -2.01 14.45 3.61
N ILE A 143 -1.98 13.12 3.65
CA ILE A 143 -2.61 12.36 4.74
C ILE A 143 -1.54 12.02 5.77
N ASN A 144 -1.55 12.70 6.91
CA ASN A 144 -0.56 12.44 7.94
C ASN A 144 -0.77 11.06 8.62
N GLN A 145 0.27 10.59 9.30
CA GLN A 145 0.27 9.25 9.93
C GLN A 145 -0.81 9.09 11.01
N GLN A 146 -1.15 10.16 11.74
CA GLN A 146 -2.21 10.13 12.75
C GLN A 146 -3.57 9.88 12.07
N VAL A 147 -3.89 10.63 11.01
CA VAL A 147 -5.12 10.45 10.23
C VAL A 147 -5.19 9.04 9.65
N ALA A 148 -4.12 8.53 9.04
CA ALA A 148 -4.07 7.15 8.52
C ALA A 148 -4.30 6.08 9.61
N SER A 149 -3.82 6.33 10.83
CA SER A 149 -4.03 5.45 11.98
C SER A 149 -5.50 5.45 12.44
N PHE A 150 -6.16 6.60 12.44
CA PHE A 150 -7.59 6.71 12.73
C PHE A 150 -8.44 6.03 11.65
N VAL A 151 -8.10 6.20 10.38
CA VAL A 151 -8.75 5.47 9.28
C VAL A 151 -8.60 3.96 9.45
N SER A 152 -7.43 3.47 9.88
CA SER A 152 -7.23 2.05 10.16
C SER A 152 -8.15 1.52 11.27
N ARG A 153 -8.36 2.33 12.32
CA ARG A 153 -9.11 1.95 13.51
C ARG A 153 -10.63 2.04 13.29
N TYR A 154 -11.08 3.08 12.60
CA TYR A 154 -12.50 3.46 12.54
C TYR A 154 -13.11 3.35 11.14
N GLY A 155 -12.28 3.27 10.09
CA GLY A 155 -12.70 3.32 8.68
C GLY A 155 -12.93 1.97 8.02
N ARG A 156 -12.93 0.85 8.77
CA ARG A 156 -13.05 -0.50 8.20
C ARG A 156 -14.38 -0.75 7.47
N GLU A 157 -15.40 0.02 7.79
CA GLU A 157 -16.75 -0.11 7.21
C GLU A 157 -17.00 0.89 6.05
N ILE A 158 -16.00 1.69 5.66
CA ILE A 158 -16.15 2.65 4.56
C ILE A 158 -16.45 1.89 3.26
N ASN A 159 -17.60 2.19 2.67
CA ASN A 159 -18.04 1.56 1.44
C ASN A 159 -18.04 2.55 0.25
N PHE A 160 -16.99 2.48 -0.57
CA PHE A 160 -16.87 3.30 -1.78
C PHE A 160 -17.93 2.99 -2.85
N ASN A 161 -18.66 1.88 -2.75
CA ASN A 161 -19.72 1.52 -3.67
C ASN A 161 -21.11 2.06 -3.27
N LYS A 162 -21.18 3.00 -2.33
CA LYS A 162 -22.43 3.73 -2.06
C LYS A 162 -22.74 4.73 -3.17
N PRO A 163 -24.03 5.01 -3.46
CA PRO A 163 -24.40 6.12 -4.32
C PRO A 163 -23.77 7.43 -3.84
N VAL A 164 -23.27 8.24 -4.78
CA VAL A 164 -22.50 9.46 -4.49
C VAL A 164 -23.23 10.41 -3.51
N HIS A 165 -24.55 10.56 -3.66
CA HIS A 165 -25.37 11.43 -2.80
C HIS A 165 -25.51 10.91 -1.35
N ALA A 166 -25.26 9.62 -1.12
CA ALA A 166 -25.38 8.97 0.18
C ALA A 166 -24.01 8.76 0.87
N PHE A 167 -22.90 8.88 0.13
CA PHE A 167 -21.57 8.54 0.66
C PHE A 167 -21.11 9.45 1.80
N SER A 168 -21.48 10.74 1.79
CA SER A 168 -21.18 11.65 2.92
C SER A 168 -21.86 11.21 4.24
N PHE A 169 -22.81 10.28 4.18
CA PHE A 169 -23.48 9.68 5.33
C PHE A 169 -23.04 8.22 5.59
N ASP A 170 -22.01 7.73 4.90
CA ASP A 170 -21.43 6.42 5.16
C ASP A 170 -21.01 6.29 6.64
N ALA A 171 -21.44 5.22 7.30
CA ALA A 171 -21.27 5.06 8.74
C ALA A 171 -19.78 4.99 9.13
N GLY A 172 -18.98 4.22 8.39
CA GLY A 172 -17.54 4.11 8.63
C GLY A 172 -16.83 5.45 8.43
N PHE A 173 -17.20 6.19 7.37
CA PHE A 173 -16.57 7.47 7.09
C PHE A 173 -16.97 8.55 8.09
N ARG A 174 -18.25 8.60 8.47
CA ARG A 174 -18.73 9.49 9.54
C ARG A 174 -18.05 9.22 10.87
N ASN A 175 -17.81 7.95 11.19
CA ASN A 175 -17.09 7.56 12.41
C ASN A 175 -15.66 8.09 12.40
N VAL A 176 -14.91 7.89 11.30
CA VAL A 176 -13.57 8.46 11.12
C VAL A 176 -13.60 9.99 11.31
N MET A 177 -14.52 10.69 10.66
CA MET A 177 -14.61 12.15 10.75
C MET A 177 -14.98 12.63 12.16
N ALA A 178 -15.88 11.93 12.85
CA ALA A 178 -16.24 12.27 14.23
C ALA A 178 -15.03 12.14 15.16
N GLU A 179 -14.28 11.04 15.08
CA GLU A 179 -13.11 10.79 15.91
C GLU A 179 -11.96 11.78 15.62
N LEU A 180 -11.73 12.12 14.35
CA LEU A 180 -10.72 13.11 13.95
C LEU A 180 -11.08 14.53 14.40
N ASN A 181 -12.35 14.91 14.29
CA ASN A 181 -12.82 16.21 14.75
C ASN A 181 -12.81 16.32 16.28
N ASN A 182 -13.05 15.22 17.01
CA ASN A 182 -13.01 15.20 18.47
C ASN A 182 -11.61 15.47 19.05
N ILE A 183 -10.56 15.25 18.26
CA ILE A 183 -9.17 15.53 18.64
C ILE A 183 -8.58 16.75 17.92
N ASP A 184 -9.42 17.55 17.26
CA ASP A 184 -9.01 18.72 16.47
C ASP A 184 -7.90 18.40 15.44
N ALA A 185 -7.96 17.21 14.81
CA ALA A 185 -6.92 16.74 13.88
C ALA A 185 -6.67 17.68 12.69
N PHE A 186 -7.65 18.53 12.37
CA PHE A 186 -7.63 19.51 11.28
C PHE A 186 -7.73 20.97 11.77
N GLY A 187 -7.44 21.20 13.06
CA GLY A 187 -7.65 22.48 13.73
C GLY A 187 -8.93 22.53 14.57
N THR A 188 -9.17 23.66 15.22
CA THR A 188 -10.25 23.86 16.22
C THR A 188 -11.66 23.96 15.62
N THR A 189 -11.76 24.10 14.30
CA THR A 189 -13.05 24.07 13.61
C THR A 189 -13.26 22.67 13.04
N PRO A 190 -14.35 21.97 13.40
CA PRO A 190 -14.63 20.64 12.88
C PRO A 190 -14.64 20.62 11.35
N ARG A 191 -13.92 19.66 10.77
CA ARG A 191 -13.87 19.48 9.33
C ARG A 191 -15.16 18.86 8.82
N ALA A 192 -15.74 19.48 7.80
CA ALA A 192 -16.84 18.93 7.03
C ALA A 192 -16.33 18.01 5.91
N VAL A 193 -17.15 17.04 5.51
CA VAL A 193 -16.88 16.19 4.35
C VAL A 193 -16.87 17.03 3.07
N LYS A 194 -15.87 16.82 2.20
CA LYS A 194 -15.77 17.48 0.90
C LYS A 194 -17.00 17.13 0.04
N PRO A 195 -17.69 18.11 -0.56
CA PRO A 195 -18.79 17.84 -1.48
C PRO A 195 -18.34 17.00 -2.68
N PRO A 196 -19.07 15.93 -3.08
CA PRO A 196 -18.65 15.04 -4.16
C PRO A 196 -18.40 15.71 -5.51
N ALA A 197 -19.23 16.71 -5.86
CA ALA A 197 -19.05 17.45 -7.10
C ALA A 197 -17.74 18.26 -7.12
N LEU A 198 -17.31 18.81 -5.97
CA LEU A 198 -16.04 19.51 -5.84
C LEU A 198 -14.87 18.54 -5.88
N ALA A 199 -15.00 17.39 -5.21
CA ALA A 199 -13.97 16.35 -5.22
C ALA A 199 -13.70 15.84 -6.64
N ARG A 200 -14.76 15.55 -7.41
CA ARG A 200 -14.65 15.17 -8.82
C ARG A 200 -14.02 16.27 -9.67
N LYS A 201 -14.44 17.53 -9.49
CA LYS A 201 -13.91 18.67 -10.26
C LYS A 201 -12.40 18.83 -10.06
N HIS A 202 -11.92 18.62 -8.85
CA HIS A 202 -10.48 18.65 -8.55
C HIS A 202 -9.72 17.53 -9.30
N LEU A 203 -10.25 16.31 -9.30
CA LEU A 203 -9.66 15.20 -10.07
C LEU A 203 -9.64 15.54 -11.57
N GLU A 204 -10.72 16.08 -12.12
CA GLU A 204 -10.79 16.49 -13.53
C GLU A 204 -9.74 17.55 -13.88
N ALA A 205 -9.53 18.54 -13.00
CA ALA A 205 -8.47 19.54 -13.15
C ALA A 205 -7.08 18.90 -13.12
N SER A 206 -6.85 17.95 -12.21
CA SER A 206 -5.60 17.19 -12.13
C SER A 206 -5.33 16.40 -13.40
N LEU A 207 -6.34 15.71 -13.93
CA LEU A 207 -6.25 14.96 -15.18
C LEU A 207 -5.99 15.87 -16.39
N ALA A 208 -6.56 17.07 -16.42
CA ALA A 208 -6.28 18.06 -17.47
C ALA A 208 -4.81 18.49 -17.44
N ASN A 209 -4.25 18.76 -16.26
CA ASN A 209 -2.84 19.10 -16.09
C ASN A 209 -1.89 17.98 -16.53
N LEU A 210 -2.31 16.71 -16.40
CA LEU A 210 -1.52 15.57 -16.88
C LEU A 210 -1.50 15.43 -18.41
N LYS A 211 -2.46 15.99 -19.15
CA LYS A 211 -2.50 15.92 -20.62
C LYS A 211 -1.63 16.98 -21.29
N ILE A 212 -1.28 18.03 -20.55
CA ILE A 212 -0.53 19.18 -21.03
C ILE A 212 0.99 18.99 -20.83
N ASN A 213 1.40 18.03 -19.98
CA ASN A 213 2.79 17.74 -19.59
C ASN A 213 3.21 16.32 -19.99
#